data_AF-A0A951ASR8-F1
#
_entry.id   AF-A0A951ASR8-F1
#
_cell.length_a   1.000
_cell.length_b   1.000
_cell.length_c   1.000
_cell.angle_alpha   90.00
_cell.angle_beta   90.00
_cell.angle_gamma   90.00
#
_symmetry.space_group_name_H-M   'P 1'
#
loop_
_entity.id
_entity.type
_entity.pdbx_description
1 polymer ?
#
loop_
_entity_poly.entity_id
_entity_poly.type
_entity_poly.pdbx_seq_one_letter_code
_entity_poly.pdbx_strand_id
1 'polypeptide(L)'
;MMRLPFIARGGAIADLAAALDGARRSRGGLVLITGEPGTGKTRLAEEVVARADGFRVFWTWCTPAGAGGALRPWSSLVRELAAADASMARAVQQSPHLAELVTAAANSDTTHADPETARWRLSLDLAGMLATSAASQPMLVVIDDLHEADPSSLQLLAEMAPSLRPWR
;
A
#
# COMPACT_ATOMS: atom_id res chain seq x y z
N MET A 1 -25.70 19.35 4.63
CA MET A 1 -24.23 19.26 4.48
C MET A 1 -23.90 19.62 3.05
N MET A 2 -23.47 20.87 2.79
CA MET A 2 -23.20 21.36 1.43
C MET A 2 -22.00 20.63 0.83
N ARG A 3 -22.23 19.87 -0.25
CA ARG A 3 -21.16 19.36 -1.12
C ARG A 3 -20.72 20.52 -2.03
N LEU A 4 -19.54 21.07 -1.78
CA LEU A 4 -18.94 22.03 -2.70
C LEU A 4 -18.54 21.31 -4.00
N PRO A 5 -18.79 21.89 -5.18
CA PRO A 5 -18.39 21.31 -6.45
C PRO A 5 -16.86 21.26 -6.55
N PHE A 6 -16.34 20.11 -6.95
CA PHE A 6 -14.92 19.88 -7.20
C PHE A 6 -14.52 20.59 -8.50
N ILE A 7 -13.90 21.77 -8.40
CA ILE A 7 -13.47 22.57 -9.56
C ILE A 7 -11.99 22.30 -9.82
N ALA A 8 -11.71 21.87 -11.07
CA ALA A 8 -10.42 21.54 -11.69
C ALA A 8 -9.75 20.22 -11.26
N ARG A 9 -10.03 19.11 -11.98
CA ARG A 9 -9.11 17.95 -12.18
C ARG A 9 -9.64 16.84 -13.14
N GLY A 10 -10.28 17.20 -14.25
CA GLY A 10 -10.77 16.21 -15.23
C GLY A 10 -9.67 15.22 -15.68
N GLY A 11 -8.45 15.71 -15.89
CA GLY A 11 -7.28 14.88 -16.24
C GLY A 11 -6.86 13.90 -15.14
N ALA A 12 -6.70 14.37 -13.90
CA ALA A 12 -6.24 13.50 -12.81
C ALA A 12 -7.23 12.37 -12.48
N ILE A 13 -8.54 12.64 -12.52
CA ILE A 13 -9.55 11.60 -12.36
C ILE A 13 -9.50 10.61 -13.53
N ALA A 14 -9.32 11.10 -14.76
CA ALA A 14 -9.19 10.24 -15.94
C ALA A 14 -7.94 9.33 -15.86
N ASP A 15 -6.80 9.87 -15.42
CA ASP A 15 -5.56 9.11 -15.23
C ASP A 15 -5.72 8.01 -14.17
N LEU A 16 -6.37 8.35 -13.04
CA LEU A 16 -6.64 7.38 -11.97
C LEU A 16 -7.67 6.33 -12.40
N ALA A 17 -8.69 6.70 -13.17
CA ALA A 17 -9.63 5.75 -13.75
C ALA A 17 -8.93 4.81 -14.76
N ALA A 18 -8.04 5.34 -15.60
CA ALA A 18 -7.25 4.53 -16.51
C ALA A 18 -6.31 3.56 -15.76
N ALA A 19 -5.76 3.97 -14.61
CA ALA A 19 -4.97 3.10 -13.74
C ALA A 19 -5.82 1.96 -13.15
N LEU A 20 -7.04 2.24 -12.68
CA LEU A 20 -7.98 1.20 -12.23
C LEU A 20 -8.31 0.22 -13.37
N ASP A 21 -8.61 0.73 -14.57
CA ASP A 21 -8.88 -0.15 -15.72
C ASP A 21 -7.65 -0.97 -16.14
N GLY A 22 -6.44 -0.42 -15.98
CA GLY A 22 -5.19 -1.17 -16.08
C GLY A 22 -5.14 -2.33 -15.09
N ALA A 23 -5.36 -2.04 -13.81
CA ALA A 23 -5.32 -3.04 -12.74
C ALA A 23 -6.36 -4.14 -12.92
N ARG A 24 -7.58 -3.82 -13.40
CA ARG A 24 -8.60 -4.82 -13.80
C ARG A 24 -8.11 -5.79 -14.87
N ARG A 25 -7.21 -5.34 -15.74
CA ARG A 25 -6.59 -6.14 -16.82
C ARG A 25 -5.24 -6.72 -16.40
N SER A 26 -5.02 -6.92 -15.10
CA SER A 26 -3.78 -7.44 -14.51
C SER A 26 -2.55 -6.59 -14.79
N ARG A 27 -2.73 -5.29 -15.07
CA ARG A 27 -1.65 -4.31 -15.21
C ARG A 27 -1.62 -3.43 -13.97
N GLY A 28 -0.91 -3.91 -12.94
CA GLY A 28 -0.70 -3.16 -11.71
C GLY A 28 0.07 -1.85 -11.95
N GLY A 29 0.16 -1.03 -10.91
CA GLY A 29 0.95 0.20 -10.96
C GLY A 29 0.99 0.93 -9.64
N LEU A 30 1.85 1.94 -9.59
CA LEU A 30 1.97 2.88 -8.49
C LEU A 30 1.62 4.28 -9.02
N VAL A 31 0.72 4.97 -8.33
CA VAL A 31 0.36 6.37 -8.63
C VAL A 31 0.67 7.22 -7.41
N LEU A 32 1.44 8.30 -7.63
CA LEU A 32 1.76 9.27 -6.59
C LEU A 32 0.91 10.53 -6.78
N ILE A 33 0.09 10.87 -5.78
CA ILE A 33 -0.71 12.10 -5.78
C ILE A 33 0.05 13.18 -5.01
N THR A 34 0.53 14.20 -5.73
CA THR A 34 1.22 15.36 -5.15
C THR A 34 0.39 16.64 -5.27
N GLY A 35 0.77 17.66 -4.51
CA GLY A 35 0.11 18.96 -4.50
C GLY A 35 0.24 19.65 -3.15
N GLU A 36 0.00 20.96 -3.12
CA GLU A 36 0.09 21.77 -1.91
C GLU A 36 -0.89 21.30 -0.82
N PRO A 37 -0.59 21.55 0.47
CA PRO A 37 -1.54 21.33 1.56
C PRO A 37 -2.90 21.97 1.25
N GLY A 38 -3.99 21.27 1.52
CA GLY A 38 -5.35 21.77 1.24
C GLY A 38 -5.83 21.64 -0.21
N THR A 39 -5.02 21.19 -1.17
CA THR A 39 -5.45 21.00 -2.59
C THR A 39 -6.41 19.80 -2.79
N GLY A 40 -6.87 19.15 -1.71
CA GLY A 40 -7.84 18.05 -1.80
C GLY A 40 -7.27 16.71 -2.29
N LYS A 41 -6.01 16.38 -1.97
CA LYS A 41 -5.38 15.09 -2.32
C LYS A 41 -6.13 13.88 -1.75
N THR A 42 -6.45 13.92 -0.46
CA THR A 42 -7.29 12.91 0.22
C THR A 42 -8.65 12.80 -0.46
N ARG A 43 -9.30 13.93 -0.74
CA ARG A 43 -10.58 13.94 -1.47
C ARG A 43 -10.48 13.31 -2.85
N LEU A 44 -9.38 13.51 -3.57
CA LEU A 44 -9.15 12.83 -4.83
C LEU A 44 -8.99 11.30 -4.65
N ALA A 45 -8.28 10.86 -3.61
CA ALA A 45 -8.19 9.43 -3.28
C ALA A 45 -9.57 8.82 -2.92
N GLU A 46 -10.41 9.54 -2.17
CA GLU A 46 -11.80 9.14 -1.87
C GLU A 46 -12.62 8.94 -3.16
N GLU A 47 -12.48 9.85 -4.11
CA GLU A 47 -13.19 9.77 -5.41
C GLU A 47 -12.70 8.57 -6.25
N VAL A 48 -11.43 8.17 -6.14
CA VAL A 48 -10.92 6.96 -6.81
C VAL A 48 -11.46 5.70 -6.14
N VAL A 49 -11.46 5.65 -4.81
CA VAL A 49 -12.04 4.53 -4.04
C VAL A 49 -13.50 4.33 -4.40
N ALA A 50 -14.27 5.42 -4.52
CA ALA A 50 -15.67 5.36 -4.94
C ALA A 50 -15.88 4.84 -6.37
N ARG A 51 -14.84 4.74 -7.20
CA ARG A 51 -14.87 4.21 -8.58
C ARG A 51 -14.20 2.84 -8.71
N ALA A 52 -13.66 2.31 -7.61
CA ALA A 52 -12.96 1.04 -7.55
C ALA A 52 -13.94 -0.14 -7.41
N ASP A 53 -15.05 -0.12 -8.16
CA ASP A 53 -16.03 -1.21 -8.15
C ASP A 53 -15.36 -2.54 -8.52
N GLY A 54 -15.62 -3.56 -7.69
CA GLY A 54 -15.03 -4.89 -7.80
C GLY A 54 -13.63 -5.01 -7.19
N PHE A 55 -13.02 -3.92 -6.73
CA PHE A 55 -11.72 -3.98 -6.05
C PHE A 55 -11.86 -4.32 -4.57
N ARG A 56 -10.85 -4.99 -4.04
CA ARG A 56 -10.56 -4.97 -2.61
C ARG A 56 -9.81 -3.67 -2.31
N VAL A 57 -10.39 -2.80 -1.49
CA VAL A 57 -9.78 -1.51 -1.13
C VAL A 57 -9.17 -1.60 0.26
N PHE A 58 -7.90 -1.26 0.36
CA PHE A 58 -7.21 -1.04 1.63
C PHE A 58 -6.81 0.44 1.72
N TRP A 59 -7.16 1.08 2.84
CA TRP A 59 -6.77 2.46 3.10
C TRP A 59 -5.99 2.53 4.41
N THR A 60 -4.76 3.02 4.34
CA THR A 60 -3.95 3.36 5.51
C THR A 60 -3.43 4.79 5.43
N TRP A 61 -2.98 5.31 6.56
CA TRP A 61 -2.31 6.60 6.64
C TRP A 61 -0.98 6.42 7.36
N CYS A 62 0.00 7.21 6.93
CA CYS A 62 1.24 7.33 7.67
C CYS A 62 1.00 8.18 8.93
N THR A 63 1.79 7.91 9.96
CA THR A 63 1.80 8.73 11.18
C THR A 63 3.22 9.20 11.42
N PRO A 64 3.39 10.38 12.05
CA PRO A 64 4.71 10.95 12.32
C PRO A 64 5.65 9.91 12.92
N ALA A 65 6.91 9.93 12.47
CA ALA A 65 7.94 9.00 12.93
C ALA A 65 8.00 8.97 14.47
N GLY A 66 7.85 7.77 15.04
CA GLY A 66 7.86 7.53 16.48
C GLY A 66 6.49 7.31 17.14
N ALA A 67 5.37 7.63 16.48
CA ALA A 67 4.03 7.48 17.07
C ALA A 67 3.37 6.09 16.84
N GLY A 68 3.96 5.22 16.00
CA GLY A 68 3.30 3.97 15.60
C GLY A 68 4.20 2.83 15.12
N GLY A 69 5.51 2.90 15.42
CA GLY A 69 6.51 1.93 14.96
C GLY A 69 6.87 2.09 13.48
N ALA A 70 8.04 1.57 13.08
CA ALA A 70 8.45 1.55 11.68
C ALA A 70 7.54 0.62 10.85
N LEU A 71 7.42 0.88 9.54
CA LEU A 71 6.68 0.02 8.62
C LEU A 71 5.18 -0.14 8.96
N ARG A 72 4.59 0.80 9.69
CA ARG A 72 3.17 0.76 10.09
C ARG A 72 2.17 0.57 8.94
N PRO A 73 2.23 1.30 7.81
CA PRO A 73 1.26 1.11 6.72
C PRO A 73 1.30 -0.33 6.18
N TRP A 74 2.50 -0.92 6.13
CA TRP A 74 2.73 -2.27 5.63
C TRP A 74 2.29 -3.36 6.59
N SER A 75 2.63 -3.23 7.88
CA SER A 75 2.17 -4.20 8.89
C SER A 75 0.65 -4.20 9.03
N SER A 76 0.01 -3.03 8.90
CA SER A 76 -1.46 -2.91 8.90
C SER A 76 -2.09 -3.63 7.70
N LEU A 77 -1.52 -3.43 6.50
CA LEU A 77 -1.95 -4.11 5.28
C LEU A 77 -1.84 -5.63 5.38
N VAL A 78 -0.69 -6.13 5.86
CA VAL A 78 -0.46 -7.57 6.00
C VAL A 78 -1.41 -8.19 7.02
N ARG A 79 -1.67 -7.51 8.16
CA ARG A 79 -2.65 -7.98 9.15
C ARG A 79 -4.05 -8.07 8.56
N GLU A 80 -4.49 -7.05 7.83
CA GLU A 80 -5.83 -7.02 7.25
C GLU A 80 -6.00 -8.13 6.20
N LEU A 81 -5.01 -8.30 5.32
CA LEU A 81 -5.02 -9.39 4.33
C LEU A 81 -5.02 -10.77 4.99
N ALA A 82 -4.21 -10.97 6.02
CA ALA A 82 -4.17 -12.24 6.76
C ALA A 82 -5.49 -12.51 7.50
N ALA A 83 -6.15 -11.48 8.04
CA ALA A 83 -7.44 -11.62 8.71
C ALA A 83 -8.58 -11.93 7.72
N ALA A 84 -8.50 -11.41 6.49
CA ALA A 84 -9.52 -11.60 5.46
C ALA A 84 -9.40 -12.94 4.70
N ASP A 85 -8.21 -13.56 4.68
CA ASP A 85 -7.95 -14.73 3.84
C ASP A 85 -6.99 -15.73 4.53
N ALA A 86 -7.47 -16.95 4.76
CA ALA A 86 -6.69 -18.01 5.40
C ALA A 86 -5.45 -18.44 4.59
N SER A 87 -5.45 -18.27 3.26
CA SER A 87 -4.25 -18.49 2.45
C SER A 87 -3.20 -17.41 2.71
N MET A 88 -3.63 -16.15 2.90
CA MET A 88 -2.75 -15.04 3.27
C MET A 88 -2.20 -15.20 4.68
N ALA A 89 -3.02 -15.66 5.63
CA ALA A 89 -2.54 -16.00 6.96
C ALA A 89 -1.44 -17.07 6.94
N ARG A 90 -1.59 -18.11 6.10
CA ARG A 90 -0.53 -19.13 5.91
C ARG A 90 0.72 -18.56 5.26
N ALA A 91 0.58 -17.69 4.26
CA ALA A 91 1.72 -17.03 3.62
C ALA A 91 2.55 -16.22 4.64
N VAL A 92 1.89 -15.51 5.55
CA VAL A 92 2.56 -14.79 6.65
C VAL A 92 3.28 -15.75 7.59
N GLN A 93 2.68 -16.88 7.96
CA GLN A 93 3.32 -17.88 8.82
C GLN A 93 4.52 -18.58 8.16
N GLN A 94 4.53 -18.67 6.83
CA GLN A 94 5.59 -19.32 6.06
C GLN A 94 6.75 -18.39 5.68
N SER A 95 6.55 -17.06 5.77
CA SER A 95 7.61 -16.06 5.56
C SER A 95 8.07 -15.49 6.90
N PRO A 96 9.33 -15.73 7.31
CA PRO A 96 9.91 -15.11 8.50
C PRO A 96 9.84 -13.57 8.46
N HIS A 97 9.99 -12.98 7.26
CA HIS A 97 10.00 -11.53 7.07
C HIS A 97 8.60 -10.91 7.22
N LEU A 98 7.57 -11.55 6.67
CA LEU A 98 6.18 -11.10 6.86
C LEU A 98 5.72 -11.31 8.30
N ALA A 99 6.09 -12.43 8.91
CA ALA A 99 5.83 -12.69 10.33
C ALA A 99 6.48 -11.61 11.21
N GLU A 100 7.76 -11.30 10.96
CA GLU A 100 8.47 -10.23 11.66
C GLU A 100 7.80 -8.88 11.44
N LEU A 101 7.36 -8.53 10.24
CA LEU A 101 6.64 -7.27 9.99
C LEU A 101 5.38 -7.12 10.86
N VAL A 102 4.60 -8.20 11.03
CA VAL A 102 3.40 -8.16 11.89
C VAL A 102 3.72 -8.28 13.39
N THR A 103 4.85 -8.87 13.79
CA THR A 103 5.20 -8.98 15.22
C THR A 103 6.09 -7.85 15.73
N ALA A 104 7.05 -7.36 14.93
CA ALA A 104 8.02 -6.31 15.29
C ALA A 104 7.37 -4.93 15.40
N ALA A 105 6.27 -4.68 14.67
CA ALA A 105 5.39 -3.55 14.96
C ALA A 105 4.81 -3.59 16.39
N ALA A 106 4.94 -4.70 17.12
CA ALA A 106 4.62 -4.82 18.54
C ALA A 106 5.85 -4.87 19.48
N ASN A 107 7.08 -5.12 18.98
CA ASN A 107 8.30 -5.23 19.81
C ASN A 107 9.54 -4.77 19.03
N SER A 108 10.22 -3.73 19.52
CA SER A 108 11.34 -3.05 18.88
C SER A 108 12.71 -3.56 19.35
N ASP A 109 13.01 -4.84 19.18
CA ASP A 109 14.36 -5.40 19.43
C ASP A 109 14.59 -6.66 18.58
N THR A 110 15.01 -6.49 17.31
CA THR A 110 15.59 -7.59 16.53
C THR A 110 16.94 -7.18 15.95
N THR A 111 17.98 -7.86 16.43
CA THR A 111 19.38 -7.73 16.03
C THR A 111 19.82 -9.10 15.52
N HIS A 112 20.00 -9.32 14.20
CA HIS A 112 20.97 -10.31 13.63
C HIS A 112 20.95 -10.55 12.08
N ALA A 113 20.56 -9.58 11.24
CA ALA A 113 20.78 -9.68 9.79
C ALA A 113 21.17 -8.32 9.21
N ASP A 114 21.86 -8.33 8.05
CA ASP A 114 22.03 -7.13 7.24
C ASP A 114 20.65 -6.48 6.99
N PRO A 115 20.38 -5.28 7.56
CA PRO A 115 19.07 -4.65 7.47
C PRO A 115 18.62 -4.40 6.03
N GLU A 116 19.57 -4.20 5.11
CA GLU A 116 19.28 -4.00 3.70
C GLU A 116 18.79 -5.29 3.04
N THR A 117 19.52 -6.40 3.22
CA THR A 117 19.08 -7.72 2.73
C THR A 117 17.73 -8.13 3.33
N ALA A 118 17.51 -7.89 4.63
CA ALA A 118 16.23 -8.23 5.28
C ALA A 118 15.06 -7.44 4.70
N ARG A 119 15.24 -6.13 4.48
CA ARG A 119 14.23 -5.24 3.89
C ARG A 119 13.96 -5.58 2.41
N TRP A 120 15.01 -5.87 1.65
CA TRP A 120 14.86 -6.35 0.27
C TRP A 120 14.03 -7.64 0.22
N ARG A 121 14.31 -8.63 1.08
CA ARG A 121 13.51 -9.86 1.15
C ARG A 121 12.07 -9.60 1.57
N LEU A 122 11.86 -8.71 2.55
CA LEU A 122 10.52 -8.27 2.93
C LEU A 122 9.78 -7.64 1.74
N SER A 123 10.46 -6.84 0.92
CA SER A 123 9.88 -6.22 -0.28
C SER A 123 9.38 -7.26 -1.27
N LEU A 124 10.15 -8.33 -1.49
CA LEU A 124 9.80 -9.43 -2.40
C LEU A 124 8.63 -10.25 -1.85
N ASP A 125 8.67 -10.62 -0.57
CA ASP A 125 7.61 -11.40 0.07
C ASP A 125 6.28 -10.63 0.09
N LEU A 126 6.34 -9.33 0.41
CA LEU A 126 5.17 -8.46 0.40
C LEU A 126 4.61 -8.27 -1.02
N ALA A 127 5.47 -8.03 -2.01
CA ALA A 127 5.04 -7.96 -3.41
C ALA A 127 4.38 -9.27 -3.88
N GLY A 128 4.94 -10.42 -3.53
CA GLY A 128 4.37 -11.74 -3.84
C GLY A 128 3.02 -11.99 -3.18
N MET A 129 2.88 -11.60 -1.91
CA MET A 129 1.61 -11.67 -1.17
C MET A 129 0.54 -10.78 -1.82
N LEU A 130 0.90 -9.54 -2.17
CA LEU A 130 -0.02 -8.61 -2.84
C LEU A 130 -0.43 -9.11 -4.23
N ALA A 131 0.51 -9.66 -5.01
CA ALA A 131 0.21 -10.25 -6.31
C ALA A 131 -0.72 -11.46 -6.20
N THR A 132 -0.49 -12.34 -5.22
CA THR A 132 -1.33 -13.52 -4.98
C THR A 132 -2.75 -13.11 -4.58
N SER A 133 -2.88 -12.14 -3.69
CA SER A 133 -4.17 -11.57 -3.28
C SER A 133 -4.88 -10.89 -4.45
N ALA A 134 -4.15 -10.09 -5.24
CA ALA A 134 -4.66 -9.39 -6.42
C ALA A 134 -5.11 -10.33 -7.56
N ALA A 135 -4.56 -11.54 -7.63
CA ALA A 135 -4.95 -12.55 -8.62
C ALA A 135 -6.38 -13.09 -8.41
N SER A 136 -6.86 -13.11 -7.16
CA SER A 136 -8.23 -13.53 -6.83
C SER A 136 -9.23 -12.38 -7.04
N GLN A 137 -8.82 -11.15 -6.75
CA GLN A 137 -9.63 -9.95 -6.88
C GLN A 137 -8.71 -8.73 -7.02
N PRO A 138 -8.94 -7.80 -7.98
CA PRO A 138 -8.09 -6.63 -8.13
C PRO A 138 -8.07 -5.81 -6.83
N MET A 139 -6.91 -5.22 -6.52
CA MET A 139 -6.68 -4.53 -5.25
C MET A 139 -6.31 -3.06 -5.48
N LEU A 140 -6.85 -2.18 -4.64
CA LEU A 140 -6.47 -0.78 -4.53
C LEU A 140 -5.93 -0.53 -3.12
N VAL A 141 -4.67 -0.15 -3.04
CA VAL A 141 -4.00 0.22 -1.77
C VAL A 141 -3.79 1.73 -1.78
N VAL A 142 -4.42 2.43 -0.84
CA VAL A 142 -4.24 3.86 -0.61
C VAL A 142 -3.38 4.04 0.64
N ILE A 143 -2.26 4.74 0.49
CA ILE A 143 -1.38 5.16 1.58
C ILE A 143 -1.43 6.69 1.63
N ASP A 144 -2.21 7.23 2.55
CA ASP A 144 -2.36 8.68 2.72
C ASP A 144 -1.27 9.24 3.65
N ASP A 145 -1.07 10.56 3.58
CA ASP A 145 -0.08 11.30 4.37
C ASP A 145 1.35 10.76 4.24
N LEU A 146 1.73 10.28 3.04
CA LEU A 146 3.05 9.70 2.76
C LEU A 146 4.25 10.59 3.15
N HIS A 147 4.05 11.90 3.27
CA HIS A 147 5.05 12.85 3.75
C HIS A 147 5.41 12.67 5.25
N GLU A 148 4.52 12.06 6.02
CA GLU A 148 4.71 11.69 7.44
C GLU A 148 5.29 10.28 7.61
N ALA A 149 5.53 9.55 6.50
CA ALA A 149 6.04 8.18 6.56
C ALA A 149 7.44 8.11 7.17
N ASP A 150 7.68 7.07 7.98
CA ASP A 150 9.04 6.77 8.42
C ASP A 150 9.93 6.38 7.23
N PRO A 151 11.26 6.63 7.30
CA PRO A 151 12.18 6.35 6.20
C PRO A 151 12.13 4.89 5.70
N SER A 152 11.97 3.92 6.60
CA SER A 152 11.92 2.50 6.25
C SER A 152 10.65 2.18 5.45
N SER A 153 9.50 2.79 5.79
CA SER A 153 8.25 2.65 5.02
C SER A 153 8.39 3.15 3.59
N LEU A 154 9.03 4.30 3.39
CA LEU A 154 9.29 4.86 2.06
C LEU A 154 10.28 4.02 1.27
N GLN A 155 11.33 3.52 1.94
CA GLN A 155 12.33 2.69 1.27
C GLN A 155 11.75 1.36 0.82
N LEU A 156 10.90 0.73 1.65
CA LEU A 156 10.19 -0.48 1.26
C LEU A 156 9.25 -0.24 0.07
N LEU A 157 8.55 0.90 0.03
CA LEU A 157 7.75 1.30 -1.13
C LEU A 157 8.59 1.36 -2.41
N ALA A 158 9.75 2.01 -2.32
CA ALA A 158 10.65 2.19 -3.46
C ALA A 158 11.20 0.86 -3.98
N GLU A 159 11.52 -0.08 -3.10
CA GLU A 159 11.99 -1.42 -3.48
C GLU A 159 10.88 -2.30 -4.07
N MET A 160 9.64 -2.12 -3.62
CA MET A 160 8.49 -2.85 -4.17
C MET A 160 8.03 -2.29 -5.52
N ALA A 161 8.23 -1.00 -5.78
CA ALA A 161 7.70 -0.31 -6.97
C ALA A 161 8.02 -0.99 -8.32
N PRO A 162 9.22 -1.57 -8.56
CA PRO A 162 9.51 -2.36 -9.75
C PRO A 162 8.59 -3.58 -9.92
N SER A 163 8.26 -4.27 -8.84
CA SER A 163 7.42 -5.48 -8.83
C SER A 163 5.93 -5.17 -9.02
N LEU A 164 5.51 -3.92 -8.79
CA LEU A 164 4.13 -3.46 -8.99
C LEU A 164 3.84 -3.03 -10.42
N ARG A 165 4.87 -2.82 -11.25
CA ARG A 165 4.70 -2.47 -12.66
C ARG A 165 4.18 -3.70 -13.42
N PRO A 166 3.41 -3.51 -14.50
CA PRO A 166 3.05 -4.63 -15.36
C PRO A 166 4.34 -5.25 -15.88
N TRP A 167 4.52 -6.55 -15.62
CA TRP A 167 5.58 -7.33 -16.26
C TRP A 167 5.41 -7.14 -17.77
N ARG A 168 6.44 -6.58 -18.41
CA ARG A 168 6.43 -6.36 -19.86
C ARG A 168 6.48 -7.69 -20.61
#